data_AF-A0A3C0G2Q4-F1
#
_entry.id   AF-A0A3C0G2Q4-F1
#
_cell.length_a   1.000
_cell.length_b   1.000
_cell.length_c   1.000
_cell.angle_alpha   90.00
_cell.angle_beta   90.00
_cell.angle_gamma   90.00
#
_symmetry.space_group_name_H-M   'P 1'
#
loop_
_entity.id
_entity.type
_entity.pdbx_description
1 polymer ?
#
loop_
_entity_poly.entity_id
_entity_poly.type
_entity_poly.pdbx_seq_one_letter_code
_entity_poly.pdbx_strand_id
1 'polypeptide(L)' 'AYGESEVNTESMIADETKITAYGESNFRVNVVDRLKVTCYGETNVNYTGNPDVDKGLIFGEARIRKIG' A
#
# COMPACT_ATOMS: atom_id res chain seq x y z
N ALA A 1 -5.48 -8.89 4.42
CA ALA A 1 -4.65 -9.24 5.58
C ALA A 1 -5.55 -9.29 6.81
N TYR A 2 -5.62 -10.42 7.51
CA TYR A 2 -6.22 -10.52 8.84
C TYR A 2 -5.09 -11.00 9.77
N GLY A 3 -4.46 -10.08 10.50
CA GLY A 3 -3.17 -10.28 11.21
C GLY A 3 -1.97 -9.67 10.47
N GLU A 4 -0.87 -9.44 11.20
CA GLU A 4 0.39 -8.86 10.69
C GLU A 4 0.73 -9.47 9.34
N SER A 5 0.79 -8.63 8.30
CA SER A 5 0.97 -9.08 6.92
C SER A 5 2.05 -8.26 6.26
N GLU A 6 3.04 -8.98 5.72
CA GLU A 6 4.12 -8.43 4.92
C GLU A 6 3.92 -8.88 3.47
N VAL A 7 3.83 -7.91 2.55
CA VAL A 7 3.73 -8.17 1.10
C VAL A 7 4.90 -7.46 0.43
N ASN A 8 5.79 -8.25 -0.19
CA ASN A 8 6.92 -7.76 -0.97
C ASN A 8 6.72 -8.11 -2.44
N THR A 9 6.61 -7.10 -3.29
CA THR A 9 6.40 -7.23 -4.74
C THR A 9 7.39 -6.37 -5.54
N GLU A 10 8.56 -6.03 -4.99
CA GLU A 10 9.52 -5.13 -5.66
C GLU A 10 9.96 -5.58 -7.05
N SER A 11 9.99 -6.89 -7.32
CA SER A 11 10.34 -7.45 -8.63
C SER A 11 9.15 -7.52 -9.60
N MET A 12 7.94 -7.18 -9.17
CA MET A 12 6.72 -7.20 -9.98
C MET A 12 6.34 -5.77 -10.34
N ILE A 13 6.14 -5.51 -11.63
CA ILE A 13 5.60 -4.24 -12.12
C ILE A 13 4.08 -4.40 -12.18
N ALA A 14 3.35 -3.65 -11.37
CA ALA A 14 1.90 -3.60 -11.39
C ALA A 14 1.42 -2.28 -11.98
N ASP A 15 0.52 -2.34 -12.96
CA ASP A 15 -0.14 -1.13 -13.48
C ASP A 15 -1.05 -0.52 -12.41
N GLU A 16 -1.91 -1.35 -11.80
CA GLU A 16 -2.80 -0.96 -10.70
C GLU A 16 -2.58 -1.85 -9.47
N THR A 17 -2.50 -1.23 -8.30
CA THR A 17 -2.44 -1.91 -7.00
C THR A 17 -3.52 -1.39 -6.07
N LYS A 18 -4.33 -2.30 -5.53
CA LYS A 18 -5.34 -2.01 -4.52
C LYS A 18 -5.01 -2.72 -3.21
N ILE A 19 -4.75 -1.94 -2.17
CA ILE A 19 -4.45 -2.44 -0.83
C ILE A 19 -5.70 -2.31 0.05
N THR A 20 -6.08 -3.39 0.72
CA THR A 20 -7.10 -3.37 1.78
C THR A 20 -6.57 -4.10 3.00
N ALA A 21 -6.30 -3.33 4.06
CA ALA A 21 -5.68 -3.82 5.29
C ALA A 21 -6.58 -3.61 6.51
N TYR A 22 -6.52 -4.57 7.45
CA TYR A 22 -7.22 -4.51 8.73
C TYR A 22 -6.21 -4.87 9.83
N GLY A 23 -6.07 -4.01 10.84
CA GLY A 23 -5.06 -4.14 11.90
C GLY A 23 -3.75 -3.45 11.53
N GLU A 24 -2.63 -4.07 11.92
CA GLU A 24 -1.28 -3.60 11.60
C GLU A 24 -0.77 -4.28 10.31
N SER A 25 -0.24 -3.52 9.35
CA SER A 25 0.25 -4.08 8.09
C SER A 25 1.36 -3.25 7.45
N ASN A 26 2.31 -3.94 6.79
CA ASN A 26 3.43 -3.32 6.09
C ASN A 26 3.48 -3.80 4.64
N PHE A 27 3.40 -2.87 3.68
CA PHE A 27 3.37 -3.16 2.25
C PHE A 27 4.58 -2.53 1.53
N ARG A 28 5.14 -3.27 0.58
CA ARG A 28 6.20 -2.81 -0.33
C ARG A 28 5.87 -3.19 -1.77
N VAL A 29 5.53 -2.19 -2.57
CA VAL A 29 4.94 -2.38 -3.91
C VAL A 29 5.59 -1.50 -4.97
N ASN A 30 5.71 -2.00 -6.20
CA ASN A 30 6.12 -1.19 -7.35
C ASN A 30 4.92 -0.98 -8.27
N VAL A 31 4.50 0.28 -8.44
CA VAL A 31 3.25 0.62 -9.11
C VAL A 31 3.48 1.70 -10.17
N VAL A 32 2.96 1.47 -11.37
CA VAL A 32 3.18 2.37 -12.51
C VAL A 32 2.09 3.42 -12.61
N ASP A 33 0.81 3.01 -12.61
CA ASP A 33 -0.29 3.92 -12.94
C ASP A 33 -1.11 4.31 -11.72
N ARG A 34 -1.60 3.34 -10.91
CA ARG A 34 -2.53 3.64 -9.82
C ARG A 34 -2.32 2.82 -8.56
N LEU A 35 -2.19 3.52 -7.43
CA LEU A 35 -2.12 2.92 -6.10
C LEU A 35 -3.32 3.36 -5.26
N LYS A 36 -4.27 2.47 -5.01
CA LYS A 36 -5.39 2.72 -4.10
C LYS A 36 -5.18 2.04 -2.76
N VAL A 37 -5.21 2.80 -1.66
CA VAL A 37 -5.02 2.27 -0.30
C VAL A 37 -6.30 2.44 0.51
N THR A 38 -6.74 1.37 1.16
CA THR A 38 -7.83 1.36 2.15
C THR A 38 -7.35 0.59 3.37
N CYS A 39 -7.46 1.17 4.57
CA CYS A 39 -7.03 0.51 5.78
C CYS A 39 -7.89 0.84 7.00
N TYR A 40 -7.93 -0.12 7.92
CA TYR A 40 -8.63 -0.04 9.19
C TYR A 40 -7.65 -0.48 10.28
N GLY A 41 -6.89 0.44 10.85
CA GLY A 41 -5.83 0.19 11.82
C GLY A 41 -4.58 1.02 11.51
N GLU A 42 -3.40 0.43 11.72
CA GLU A 42 -2.11 1.06 11.46
C GLU A 42 -1.47 0.43 10.23
N THR A 43 -1.08 1.23 9.24
CA THR A 43 -0.55 0.67 7.99
C THR A 43 0.59 1.51 7.44
N ASN A 44 1.71 0.86 7.10
CA ASN A 44 2.79 1.48 6.33
C ASN A 44 2.81 0.91 4.90
N VAL A 45 2.75 1.80 3.91
CA VAL A 45 2.87 1.46 2.50
C VAL A 45 4.07 2.19 1.93
N ASN A 46 5.08 1.41 1.55
CA ASN A 46 6.23 1.90 0.80
C ASN A 46 6.03 1.55 -0.67
N TYR A 47 6.15 2.52 -1.56
CA TYR A 47 5.99 2.28 -2.99
C TYR A 47 7.12 2.88 -3.83
N THR A 48 7.36 2.28 -4.98
CA THR A 48 8.22 2.81 -6.05
C THR A 48 7.39 3.04 -7.32
N GLY A 49 7.98 3.70 -8.31
CA GLY A 49 7.29 4.09 -9.55
C GLY A 49 6.64 5.47 -9.45
N ASN A 50 5.76 5.81 -10.39
CA ASN A 50 5.11 7.12 -10.41
C ASN A 50 3.57 7.05 -10.55
N PRO A 51 2.90 6.29 -9.66
CA PRO A 51 1.47 6.11 -9.73
C PRO A 51 0.71 7.34 -9.23
N ASP A 52 -0.53 7.47 -9.66
CA ASP A 52 -1.53 8.27 -8.96
C ASP A 52 -1.95 7.56 -7.66
N VAL A 53 -1.76 8.24 -6.54
CA VAL A 53 -1.97 7.67 -5.19
C VAL A 53 -3.33 8.09 -4.65
N ASP A 54 -4.27 7.14 -4.66
CA ASP A 54 -5.64 7.28 -4.15
C ASP A 54 -5.72 6.73 -2.72
N LYS A 55 -5.76 7.64 -1.75
CA LYS A 55 -6.10 7.31 -0.37
C LYS A 55 -7.61 7.16 -0.29
N GLY A 56 -8.08 5.91 -0.29
CA GLY A 56 -9.48 5.57 -0.11
C GLY A 56 -9.90 5.78 1.35
N LEU A 57 -10.51 4.76 1.96
CA LEU A 57 -10.95 4.85 3.34
C LEU A 57 -9.81 4.49 4.29
N ILE A 58 -9.46 5.41 5.19
CA ILE A 58 -8.42 5.22 6.20
C ILE A 58 -9.05 5.44 7.58
N PHE A 59 -9.14 4.38 8.37
CA PHE A 59 -9.63 4.40 9.73
C PHE A 59 -8.49 4.01 10.67
N GLY A 60 -7.78 4.98 11.22
CA GLY A 60 -6.57 4.78 12.02
C GLY A 60 -5.40 5.60 11.47
N GLU A 61 -4.18 5.07 11.53
CA GLU A 61 -2.98 5.75 11.02
C GLU A 61 -2.44 5.05 9.76
N ALA A 62 -2.21 5.81 8.69
CA ALA A 62 -1.63 5.29 7.46
C ALA A 62 -0.45 6.14 7.01
N ARG A 63 0.71 5.52 6.84
CA ARG A 63 1.91 6.15 6.27
C ARG A 63 2.17 5.60 4.89
N ILE A 64 1.92 6.41 3.87
CA ILE A 64 2.12 6.05 2.46
C ILE A 64 3.26 6.90 1.93
N ARG A 65 4.37 6.26 1.56
CA ARG A 65 5.61 6.95 1.19
C ARG A 65 6.24 6.34 -0.06
N LYS A 66 6.69 7.22 -0.96
CA LYS A 66 7.56 6.86 -2.09
C LYS A 66 8.98 6.61 -1.59
N ILE A 67 9.58 5.47 -1.94
CA ILE A 67 10.92 5.06 -1.52
C ILE A 67 11.91 4.86 -2.67
N GLY A 68 11.51 5.14 -3.92
CA GLY A 68 12.34 5.08 -5.13
C GLY A 68 11.77 5.94 -6.24
#